data_AF-A0A133Z9H9-F1
#
_entry.id   AF-A0A133Z9H9-F1
#
_cell.length_a   1.000
_cell.length_b   1.000
_cell.length_c   1.000
_cell.angle_alpha   90.00
_cell.angle_beta   90.00
_cell.angle_gamma   90.00
#
_symmetry.space_group_name_H-M   'P 1'
#
loop_
_entity.id
_entity.type
_entity.pdbx_description
1 polymer ?
#
loop_
_entity_poly.entity_id
_entity_poly.type
_entity_poly.pdbx_seq_one_letter_code
_entity_poly.pdbx_strand_id
1 'polypeptide(L)'
;MDYVIVAVVAIIVAVILAWAYFTAQRLNRLHIRIDSSLAQLEAALDRRAAVAAALEPSLREAARAAESATLTDGAFEQRSVCERELTADIARAFPQRPAELVEAETRVQLAHRFYNEAVSDTRALRLRPLVRGLRLGGTARLPEFFEFVGLPEAQ
;
A
#
# COMPACT_ATOMS: atom_id res chain seq x y z
N MET A 1 -12.94 29.64 44.32
CA MET A 1 -11.86 28.82 43.73
C MET A 1 -12.41 27.63 42.95
N ASP A 2 -13.51 27.01 43.39
CA ASP A 2 -14.07 25.81 42.76
C ASP A 2 -14.47 26.01 41.28
N TYR A 3 -15.09 27.14 40.95
CA TYR A 3 -15.44 27.47 39.55
C TYR A 3 -14.21 27.60 38.63
N VAL A 4 -13.07 28.05 39.15
CA VAL A 4 -11.83 28.15 38.37
C VAL A 4 -11.30 26.76 38.07
N ILE A 5 -11.32 25.86 39.06
CA ILE A 5 -10.89 24.46 38.87
C ILE A 5 -11.81 23.78 37.86
N VAL A 6 -13.13 23.92 37.99
CA VAL A 6 -14.10 23.36 37.04
C VAL A 6 -13.89 23.91 35.64
N ALA A 7 -13.66 25.22 35.49
CA ALA A 7 -13.39 25.84 34.20
C ALA A 7 -12.09 25.32 33.56
N VAL A 8 -11.01 25.20 34.34
CA VAL A 8 -9.72 24.66 33.86
C VAL A 8 -9.87 23.21 33.43
N VAL A 9 -10.54 22.38 34.23
CA VAL A 9 -10.81 20.98 33.87
C VAL A 9 -11.66 20.88 32.60
N ALA A 10 -12.71 21.70 32.47
CA ALA A 10 -13.54 21.73 31.27
C ALA A 10 -12.74 22.10 30.01
N ILE A 11 -11.84 23.10 30.12
CA ILE A 11 -10.94 23.48 29.01
C ILE A 11 -10.00 22.32 28.65
N ILE A 12 -9.39 21.67 29.63
CA ILE A 12 -8.51 20.52 29.39
C ILE A 12 -9.26 19.39 28.68
N VAL A 13 -10.47 19.06 29.15
CA VAL A 13 -11.33 18.04 28.51
C VAL A 13 -11.67 18.44 27.08
N ALA A 14 -12.05 19.70 26.83
CA ALA A 14 -12.36 20.18 25.49
C ALA A 14 -11.15 20.07 24.54
N VAL A 15 -9.95 20.41 25.01
CA VAL A 15 -8.71 20.27 24.24
C VAL A 15 -8.42 18.81 23.92
N ILE A 16 -8.58 17.90 24.90
CA ILE A 16 -8.39 16.45 24.69
C ILE A 16 -9.38 15.91 23.65
N LEU A 17 -10.66 16.26 23.75
CA LEU A 17 -11.70 15.83 22.81
C LEU A 17 -11.42 16.35 21.40
N ALA A 18 -11.07 17.62 21.25
CA ALA A 18 -10.71 18.21 19.96
C ALA A 18 -9.50 17.49 19.34
N TRP A 19 -8.44 17.27 20.13
CA TRP A 19 -7.25 16.57 19.69
C TRP A 19 -7.53 15.12 19.28
N ALA A 20 -8.35 14.39 20.04
CA ALA A 20 -8.77 13.03 19.72
C ALA A 20 -9.55 12.98 18.41
N TYR A 21 -10.48 13.92 18.19
CA TYR A 21 -11.24 14.06 16.95
C TYR A 21 -10.33 14.29 15.74
N PHE A 22 -9.40 15.24 15.82
CA PHE A 22 -8.43 15.50 14.75
C PHE A 22 -7.57 14.28 14.44
N THR A 23 -7.12 13.55 15.46
CA THR A 23 -6.31 12.34 15.30
C THR A 23 -7.11 11.22 14.63
N ALA A 24 -8.36 10.99 15.06
CA ALA A 24 -9.24 10.00 14.45
C ALA A 24 -9.51 10.30 12.97
N GLN A 25 -9.80 11.57 12.64
CA GLN A 25 -10.01 12.00 11.25
C GLN A 25 -8.74 11.81 10.40
N ARG A 26 -7.57 12.09 10.97
CA ARG A 26 -6.29 11.88 10.28
C ARG A 26 -6.02 10.39 10.03
N LEU A 27 -6.31 9.53 10.99
CA LEU A 27 -6.15 8.08 10.84
C LEU A 27 -7.07 7.53 9.76
N ASN A 28 -8.34 7.95 9.74
CA ASN A 28 -9.30 7.53 8.70
C ASN A 28 -8.81 7.91 7.28
N ARG A 29 -8.27 9.12 7.12
CA ARG A 29 -7.70 9.57 5.84
C ARG A 29 -6.51 8.71 5.41
N LEU A 30 -5.68 8.24 6.35
CA LEU A 30 -4.54 7.37 6.04
C LEU A 30 -4.98 5.97 5.63
N HIS A 31 -6.00 5.39 6.27
CA HIS A 31 -6.55 4.10 5.84
C HIS A 31 -7.09 4.19 4.41
N ILE A 32 -7.91 5.19 4.10
CA ILE A 32 -8.43 5.41 2.73
C ILE A 32 -7.27 5.57 1.72
N ARG A 33 -6.21 6.29 2.11
CA ARG A 33 -5.03 6.45 1.25
C ARG A 33 -4.30 5.13 1.01
N ILE A 34 -4.09 4.30 2.03
CA ILE A 34 -3.48 2.98 1.86
C ILE A 34 -4.33 2.11 0.95
N ASP A 35 -5.63 2.00 1.21
CA ASP A 35 -6.53 1.14 0.45
C ASP A 35 -6.56 1.55 -1.03
N SER A 36 -6.64 2.85 -1.29
CA SER A 36 -6.59 3.39 -2.66
C SER A 36 -5.23 3.19 -3.34
N SER A 37 -4.11 3.29 -2.61
CA SER A 37 -2.78 3.01 -3.16
C SER A 37 -2.58 1.51 -3.42
N LEU A 38 -3.13 0.64 -2.58
CA LEU A 38 -3.10 -0.81 -2.76
C LEU A 38 -3.88 -1.22 -4.02
N ALA A 39 -5.10 -0.69 -4.18
CA ALA A 39 -5.91 -0.93 -5.37
C ALA A 39 -5.25 -0.41 -6.66
N GLN A 40 -4.54 0.72 -6.59
CA GLN A 40 -3.75 1.23 -7.73
C GLN A 40 -2.58 0.32 -8.09
N LEU A 41 -1.90 -0.26 -7.08
CA LEU A 41 -0.83 -1.22 -7.29
C LEU A 41 -1.36 -2.52 -7.92
N GLU A 42 -2.45 -3.07 -7.42
CA GLU A 42 -3.11 -4.24 -7.99
C GLU A 42 -3.50 -4.00 -9.46
N ALA A 43 -4.17 -2.89 -9.75
CA ALA A 43 -4.55 -2.55 -11.12
C ALA A 43 -3.33 -2.37 -12.06
N ALA A 44 -2.22 -1.83 -11.55
CA ALA A 44 -0.99 -1.70 -12.34
C ALA A 44 -0.37 -3.06 -12.64
N LEU A 45 -0.35 -3.97 -11.66
CA LEU A 45 0.16 -5.34 -11.83
C LEU A 45 -0.70 -6.14 -12.81
N ASP A 46 -2.02 -6.09 -12.67
CA ASP A 46 -2.96 -6.75 -13.58
C ASP A 46 -2.84 -6.20 -15.00
N ARG A 47 -2.67 -4.88 -15.15
CA ARG A 47 -2.41 -4.28 -16.46
C ARG A 47 -1.12 -4.81 -17.09
N ARG A 48 -0.06 -4.99 -16.31
CA ARG A 48 1.21 -5.57 -16.79
C ARG A 48 1.01 -7.02 -17.22
N ALA A 49 0.29 -7.83 -16.43
CA ALA A 49 -0.03 -9.21 -16.75
C ALA A 49 -0.83 -9.31 -18.06
N ALA A 50 -1.87 -8.49 -18.22
CA ALA A 50 -2.68 -8.43 -19.43
C ALA A 50 -1.87 -8.02 -20.67
N VAL A 51 -0.97 -7.03 -20.56
CA VAL A 51 -0.10 -6.62 -21.67
C VAL A 51 0.88 -7.74 -22.05
N ALA A 52 1.51 -8.39 -21.07
CA ALA A 52 2.40 -9.51 -21.32
C ALA A 52 1.68 -10.66 -22.04
N ALA A 53 0.47 -11.01 -21.59
CA ALA A 53 -0.37 -12.06 -22.17
C ALA A 53 -0.93 -11.73 -23.57
N ALA A 54 -1.08 -10.44 -23.88
CA ALA A 54 -1.49 -9.96 -25.20
C ALA A 54 -0.34 -10.04 -26.21
N LEU A 55 0.89 -9.71 -25.77
CA LEU A 55 2.09 -9.71 -26.60
C LEU A 55 2.66 -11.11 -26.83
N GLU A 56 2.63 -11.97 -25.81
CA GLU A 56 3.14 -13.33 -25.89
C GLU A 56 2.08 -14.34 -25.36
N PRO A 57 1.41 -15.09 -26.26
CA PRO A 57 0.38 -16.05 -25.90
C PRO A 57 0.78 -17.10 -24.87
N SER A 58 2.06 -17.49 -24.82
CA SER A 58 2.56 -18.48 -23.86
C SER A 58 2.54 -17.98 -22.41
N LEU A 59 2.48 -16.65 -22.18
CA LEU A 59 2.41 -16.05 -20.85
C LEU A 59 1.01 -16.00 -20.24
N ARG A 60 -0.05 -16.37 -20.97
CA ARG A 60 -1.44 -16.23 -20.51
C ARG A 60 -1.74 -17.00 -19.22
N GLU A 61 -1.16 -18.18 -19.05
CA GLU A 61 -1.39 -18.98 -17.83
C GLU A 61 -0.74 -18.31 -16.61
N ALA A 62 0.52 -17.88 -16.73
CA ALA A 62 1.20 -17.13 -15.68
C ALA A 62 0.51 -15.80 -15.35
N ALA A 63 0.04 -15.07 -16.37
CA ALA A 63 -0.70 -13.83 -16.20
C ALA A 63 -2.02 -14.04 -15.44
N ARG A 64 -2.79 -15.08 -15.82
CA ARG A 64 -4.03 -15.44 -15.10
C ARG A 64 -3.77 -15.88 -13.67
N ALA A 65 -2.70 -16.64 -13.43
CA ALA A 65 -2.31 -17.02 -12.09
C ALA A 65 -2.03 -15.79 -11.22
N ALA A 66 -1.26 -14.81 -11.74
CA ALA A 66 -1.02 -13.54 -11.07
C ALA A 66 -2.31 -12.77 -10.79
N GLU A 67 -3.17 -12.56 -11.80
CA GLU A 67 -4.46 -11.84 -11.68
C GLU A 67 -5.41 -12.51 -10.67
N SER A 68 -5.41 -13.85 -10.59
CA SER A 68 -6.26 -14.58 -9.64
C SER A 68 -5.81 -14.46 -8.17
N ALA A 69 -4.55 -14.08 -7.94
CA ALA A 69 -4.06 -13.80 -6.60
C ALA A 69 -4.39 -12.33 -6.24
N THR A 70 -5.28 -12.12 -5.28
CA THR A 70 -5.66 -10.76 -4.85
C THR A 70 -4.55 -10.13 -4.03
N LEU A 71 -4.33 -8.82 -4.20
CA LEU A 71 -3.38 -8.06 -3.41
C LEU A 71 -4.04 -7.54 -2.13
N THR A 72 -3.80 -8.21 -1.00
CA THR A 72 -4.38 -7.84 0.31
C THR A 72 -3.30 -7.45 1.31
N ASP A 73 -3.48 -6.32 2.00
CA ASP A 73 -2.53 -5.86 3.05
C ASP A 73 -2.31 -6.92 4.13
N GLY A 74 -1.06 -7.31 4.33
CA GLY A 74 -0.66 -8.37 5.27
C GLY A 74 -0.84 -9.81 4.77
N ALA A 75 -1.16 -10.00 3.48
CA ALA A 75 -1.29 -11.31 2.84
C ALA A 75 -0.75 -11.29 1.39
N PHE A 76 0.51 -10.86 1.21
CA PHE A 76 1.11 -10.70 -0.11
C PHE A 76 1.72 -11.96 -0.71
N GLU A 77 2.00 -12.98 0.10
CA GLU A 77 2.81 -14.15 -0.29
C GLU A 77 2.35 -14.80 -1.59
N GLN A 78 1.05 -15.08 -1.73
CA GLN A 78 0.52 -15.73 -2.92
C GLN A 78 0.68 -14.86 -4.17
N ARG A 79 0.37 -13.56 -4.08
CA ARG A 79 0.56 -12.62 -5.19
C ARG A 79 2.03 -12.47 -5.53
N SER A 80 2.92 -12.35 -4.54
CA SER A 80 4.36 -12.24 -4.74
C SER A 80 4.97 -13.47 -5.43
N VAL A 81 4.50 -14.68 -5.15
CA VAL A 81 4.93 -15.90 -5.86
C VAL A 81 4.57 -15.81 -7.34
N CYS A 82 3.30 -15.57 -7.66
CA CYS A 82 2.85 -15.49 -9.05
C CYS A 82 3.52 -14.33 -9.82
N GLU A 83 3.72 -13.17 -9.18
CA GLU A 83 4.43 -12.03 -9.80
C GLU A 83 5.90 -12.33 -10.10
N ARG A 84 6.58 -13.13 -9.26
CA ARG A 84 7.96 -13.57 -9.50
C ARG A 84 8.02 -14.53 -10.69
N GLU A 85 7.11 -15.49 -10.76
CA GLU A 85 7.01 -16.43 -11.88
C GLU A 85 6.75 -15.68 -13.19
N LEU A 86 5.73 -14.82 -13.21
CA LEU A 86 5.40 -13.99 -14.37
C LEU A 86 6.58 -13.10 -14.79
N THR A 87 7.29 -12.49 -13.84
CA THR A 87 8.46 -11.65 -14.14
C THR A 87 9.59 -12.46 -14.78
N ALA A 88 9.83 -13.67 -14.30
CA ALA A 88 10.83 -14.57 -14.88
C ALA A 88 10.44 -15.01 -16.30
N ASP A 89 9.18 -15.35 -16.53
CA ASP A 89 8.69 -15.76 -17.84
C ASP A 89 8.71 -14.62 -18.85
N ILE A 90 8.30 -13.42 -18.44
CA ILE A 90 8.43 -12.20 -19.24
C ILE A 90 9.89 -11.97 -19.64
N ALA A 91 10.84 -12.14 -18.71
CA ALA A 91 12.26 -11.94 -19.00
C ALA A 91 12.81 -12.96 -20.02
N ARG A 92 12.29 -14.19 -20.01
CA ARG A 92 12.64 -15.23 -21.00
C ARG A 92 12.01 -14.97 -22.37
N ALA A 93 10.74 -14.56 -22.39
CA ALA A 93 9.97 -14.30 -23.61
C ALA A 93 10.44 -13.03 -24.34
N PHE A 94 10.83 -12.00 -23.59
CA PHE A 94 11.21 -10.69 -24.13
C PHE A 94 12.65 -10.31 -23.75
N PRO A 95 13.67 -10.81 -24.49
CA PRO A 95 15.05 -10.36 -24.33
C PRO A 95 15.21 -8.84 -24.51
N GLN A 96 14.38 -8.24 -25.36
CA GLN A 96 14.21 -6.79 -25.49
C GLN A 96 12.78 -6.42 -25.13
N ARG A 97 12.60 -5.50 -24.18
CA ARG A 97 11.27 -5.14 -23.68
C ARG A 97 10.51 -4.27 -24.69
N PRO A 98 9.33 -4.69 -25.16
CA PRO A 98 8.49 -3.86 -26.01
C PRO A 98 7.98 -2.64 -25.26
N ALA A 99 7.75 -1.53 -25.97
CA ALA A 99 7.41 -0.23 -25.36
C ALA A 99 6.17 -0.29 -24.45
N GLU A 100 5.14 -1.03 -24.87
CA GLU A 100 3.90 -1.22 -24.11
C GLU A 100 4.13 -1.90 -22.75
N LEU A 101 5.06 -2.86 -22.72
CA LEU A 101 5.44 -3.56 -21.49
C LEU A 101 6.31 -2.68 -20.59
N VAL A 102 7.23 -1.89 -21.17
CA VAL A 102 8.02 -0.91 -20.42
C VAL A 102 7.12 0.13 -19.75
N GLU A 103 6.08 0.61 -20.44
CA GLU A 103 5.09 1.53 -19.87
C GLU A 103 4.34 0.88 -18.70
N ALA A 104 3.86 -0.35 -18.89
CA ALA A 104 3.15 -1.08 -17.84
C ALA A 104 4.04 -1.34 -16.62
N GLU A 105 5.30 -1.73 -16.83
CA GLU A 105 6.27 -1.91 -15.76
C GLU A 105 6.54 -0.59 -15.04
N THR A 106 6.74 0.50 -15.76
CA THR A 106 6.94 1.83 -15.15
C THR A 106 5.76 2.22 -14.26
N ARG A 107 4.53 1.93 -14.69
CA ARG A 107 3.31 2.19 -13.88
C ARG A 107 3.29 1.35 -12.61
N VAL A 108 3.71 0.09 -12.66
CA VAL A 108 3.87 -0.78 -11.48
C VAL A 108 4.87 -0.18 -10.50
N GLN A 109 6.03 0.28 -10.97
CA GLN A 109 7.06 0.89 -10.11
C GLN A 109 6.55 2.12 -9.37
N LEU A 110 5.82 2.99 -10.08
CA LEU A 110 5.24 4.20 -9.48
C LEU A 110 4.18 3.84 -8.43
N ALA A 111 3.27 2.91 -8.76
CA ALA A 111 2.24 2.47 -7.84
C ALA A 111 2.84 1.81 -6.58
N HIS A 112 3.89 1.00 -6.76
CA HIS A 112 4.62 0.35 -5.67
C HIS A 112 5.26 1.37 -4.71
N ARG A 113 5.91 2.40 -5.27
CA ARG A 113 6.48 3.49 -4.46
C ARG A 113 5.39 4.25 -3.69
N PHE A 114 4.28 4.61 -4.33
CA PHE A 114 3.18 5.32 -3.67
C PHE A 114 2.54 4.49 -2.55
N TYR A 115 2.39 3.18 -2.76
CA TYR A 115 1.92 2.27 -1.71
C TYR A 115 2.88 2.27 -0.51
N ASN A 116 4.18 2.07 -0.76
CA ASN A 116 5.18 2.05 0.31
C ASN A 116 5.30 3.39 1.05
N GLU A 117 5.12 4.52 0.36
CA GLU A 117 5.04 5.85 0.98
C GLU A 117 3.81 5.96 1.90
N ALA A 118 2.64 5.50 1.44
CA ALA A 118 1.42 5.49 2.26
C ALA A 118 1.55 4.58 3.50
N VAL A 119 2.22 3.43 3.36
CA VAL A 119 2.56 2.52 4.48
C VAL A 119 3.48 3.23 5.48
N SER A 120 4.54 3.89 4.99
CA SER A 120 5.49 4.64 5.82
C SER A 120 4.81 5.75 6.61
N ASP A 121 4.01 6.59 5.95
CA ASP A 121 3.24 7.67 6.58
C ASP A 121 2.32 7.16 7.70
N THR A 122 1.68 6.03 7.45
CA THR A 122 0.76 5.40 8.41
C THR A 122 1.49 4.80 9.59
N ARG A 123 2.60 4.10 9.35
CA ARG A 123 3.48 3.60 10.43
C ARG A 123 4.04 4.76 11.26
N ALA A 124 4.53 5.82 10.63
CA ALA A 124 5.07 6.98 11.33
C ALA A 124 4.05 7.67 12.24
N LEU A 125 2.77 7.75 11.83
CA LEU A 125 1.72 8.30 12.69
C LEU A 125 1.34 7.34 13.83
N ARG A 126 1.13 6.05 13.53
CA ARG A 126 0.68 5.06 14.52
C ARG A 126 1.72 4.78 15.61
N LEU A 127 3.01 4.98 15.30
CA LEU A 127 4.10 4.83 16.27
C LEU A 127 4.29 6.04 17.20
N ARG A 128 3.58 7.16 17.00
CA ARG A 128 3.71 8.34 17.89
C ARG A 128 3.20 8.03 19.31
N PRO A 129 3.94 8.41 20.37
CA PRO A 129 3.63 8.02 21.74
C PRO A 129 2.25 8.53 22.22
N LEU A 130 1.82 9.71 21.78
CA LEU A 130 0.49 10.25 22.11
C LEU A 130 -0.65 9.44 21.49
N VAL A 131 -0.48 8.95 20.25
CA VAL A 131 -1.49 8.12 19.57
C VAL A 131 -1.54 6.72 20.20
N ARG A 132 -0.37 6.19 20.57
CA ARG A 132 -0.25 4.88 21.23
C ARG A 132 -0.83 4.89 22.65
N GLY A 133 -0.58 5.94 23.42
CA GLY A 133 -1.08 6.08 24.80
C GLY A 133 -2.60 6.14 24.88
N LEU A 134 -3.25 6.77 23.90
CA LEU A 134 -4.71 6.90 23.85
C LEU A 134 -5.41 5.80 23.05
N ARG A 135 -4.68 4.78 22.56
CA ARG A 135 -5.20 3.65 21.76
C ARG A 135 -6.07 4.06 20.56
N LEU A 136 -5.89 5.28 20.05
CA LEU A 136 -6.67 5.82 18.93
C LEU A 136 -6.39 5.11 17.60
N GLY A 137 -5.24 4.44 17.49
CA GLY A 137 -4.85 3.62 16.33
C GLY A 137 -5.51 2.24 16.25
N GLY A 138 -6.36 1.88 17.22
CA GLY A 138 -6.96 0.55 17.32
C GLY A 138 -5.94 -0.59 17.50
N THR A 139 -6.42 -1.83 17.41
CA THR A 139 -5.62 -3.07 17.43
C THR A 139 -5.30 -3.61 16.02
N ALA A 140 -5.64 -2.86 14.96
CA ALA A 140 -5.39 -3.28 13.58
C ALA A 140 -3.90 -3.60 13.37
N ARG A 141 -3.57 -4.57 12.53
CA ARG A 141 -2.18 -4.89 12.19
C ARG A 141 -1.49 -3.65 11.58
N LEU A 142 -0.19 -3.50 11.74
CA LEU A 142 0.56 -2.47 11.02
C LEU A 142 0.62 -2.85 9.54
N PRO A 143 0.36 -1.92 8.61
CA PRO A 143 0.38 -2.24 7.18
C PRO A 143 1.76 -2.73 6.77
N GLU A 144 1.85 -3.74 5.91
CA GLU A 144 3.11 -4.40 5.55
C GLU A 144 3.66 -3.84 4.22
N PHE A 145 4.98 -3.81 4.06
CA PHE A 145 5.57 -3.38 2.78
C PHE A 145 5.38 -4.49 1.76
N PHE A 146 5.04 -4.12 0.52
CA PHE A 146 5.04 -5.07 -0.58
C PHE A 146 6.45 -5.16 -1.15
N GLU A 147 6.99 -6.36 -1.32
CA GLU A 147 8.29 -6.56 -1.98
C GLU A 147 8.05 -7.02 -3.42
N PHE A 148 8.36 -6.13 -4.37
CA PHE A 148 8.26 -6.42 -5.79
C PHE A 148 9.65 -6.71 -6.37
N VAL A 149 9.94 -7.98 -6.63
CA VAL A 149 11.21 -8.42 -7.24
C VAL A 149 11.07 -8.31 -8.76
N GLY A 150 11.36 -7.13 -9.32
CA GLY A 150 11.23 -6.90 -10.75
C GLY A 150 12.16 -5.88 -11.39
N LEU A 151 13.10 -5.26 -10.66
CA LEU A 151 14.02 -4.27 -11.22
C LEU A 151 15.47 -4.51 -10.78
N PRO A 152 16.46 -4.23 -11.66
CA PRO A 152 17.76 -3.82 -11.17
C PRO A 152 17.59 -2.50 -10.40
N GLU A 153 18.20 -2.41 -9.21
CA GLU A 153 18.20 -1.19 -8.42
C GLU A 153 18.69 -0.02 -9.30
N ALA A 154 17.83 0.96 -9.53
CA ALA A 154 18.28 2.25 -10.03
C ALA A 154 19.18 2.84 -8.94
N GLN A 155 20.48 2.82 -9.21
CA GLN A 155 21.52 3.53 -8.46
C GLN A 155 21.18 5.02 -8.34
#